data_AF-A0A8J7QGV6-F1
#
_entry.id   AF-A0A8J7QGV6-F1
#
_cell.length_a   1.000
_cell.length_b   1.000
_cell.length_c   1.000
_cell.angle_alpha   90.00
_cell.angle_beta   90.00
_cell.angle_gamma   90.00
#
_symmetry.space_group_name_H-M   'P 1'
#
loop_
_entity.id
_entity.type
_entity.pdbx_description
1 polymer ?
#
loop_
_entity_poly.entity_id
_entity_poly.type
_entity_poly.pdbx_seq_one_letter_code
_entity_poly.pdbx_strand_id
1 'polypeptide(L)' 'MPAVYCPECGGEMFFDPPAKSYVCRSCGVLYSRERLAEAREKQFSVADDEKAQAKRKRREVLKWWLSDKTRES' A
#
# COMPACT_ATOMS: atom_id res chain seq x y z
N MET A 1 12.71 -16.25 -9.38
CA MET A 1 13.15 -14.96 -8.79
C MET A 1 11.91 -14.10 -8.65
N PRO A 2 11.63 -13.52 -7.47
CA PRO A 2 10.43 -12.70 -7.30
C PRO A 2 10.52 -11.46 -8.20
N ALA A 3 9.48 -11.23 -9.01
CA ALA A 3 9.37 -10.02 -9.82
C ALA A 3 9.26 -8.81 -8.87
N VAL A 4 10.15 -7.84 -9.06
CA VAL A 4 10.14 -6.60 -8.29
C VAL A 4 9.28 -5.61 -9.08
N TYR A 5 8.17 -5.20 -8.48
CA TYR A 5 7.30 -4.18 -9.05
C TYR A 5 7.62 -2.81 -8.47
N CYS A 6 7.47 -1.79 -9.31
CA CYS A 6 7.65 -0.41 -8.92
C CYS A 6 6.51 0.03 -8.00
N PRO A 7 6.80 0.56 -6.79
CA PRO A 7 5.75 1.01 -5.86
C PRO A 7 4.97 2.23 -6.37
N GLU A 8 5.53 2.99 -7.33
CA GLU A 8 4.89 4.21 -7.85
C GLU A 8 3.91 3.94 -9.00
N CYS A 9 4.19 2.93 -9.85
CA CYS A 9 3.45 2.72 -11.09
C CYS A 9 3.00 1.27 -11.32
N GLY A 10 3.40 0.33 -10.46
CA GLY A 10 3.10 -1.10 -10.62
C GLY A 10 3.83 -1.78 -11.80
N GLY A 11 4.72 -1.06 -12.49
CA GLY A 11 5.50 -1.61 -13.61
C GLY A 11 6.58 -2.59 -13.16
N GLU A 12 6.99 -3.48 -14.07
CA GLU A 12 8.09 -4.40 -13.84
C GLU A 12 9.43 -3.65 -13.70
N MET A 13 10.20 -4.00 -12.68
CA MET A 13 11.54 -3.49 -12.47
C MET A 13 12.58 -4.56 -12.80
N PHE A 14 13.62 -4.12 -13.51
CA PHE A 14 14.78 -4.94 -13.82
C PHE A 14 15.91 -4.64 -12.84
N PHE A 15 16.59 -5.68 -12.35
CA PHE A 15 17.78 -5.49 -11.54
C PHE A 15 19.01 -5.33 -12.43
N ASP A 16 19.68 -4.19 -12.30
CA ASP A 16 20.93 -3.91 -12.98
C ASP A 16 22.10 -4.30 -12.05
N PRO A 17 22.75 -5.47 -12.26
CA PRO A 17 23.91 -5.89 -11.46
C PRO A 17 25.07 -4.89 -11.37
N PRO A 18 25.48 -4.16 -12.44
CA PRO A 18 26.59 -3.22 -12.32
C PRO A 18 26.26 -2.03 -11.42
N ALA A 19 25.04 -1.48 -11.51
CA ALA A 19 24.60 -0.39 -10.65
C ALA A 19 24.06 -0.86 -9.27
N LYS A 20 23.91 -2.18 -9.06
CA LYS A 20 23.22 -2.80 -7.90
C LYS A 20 21.85 -2.16 -7.61
N SER A 21 21.20 -1.68 -8.66
CA SER A 21 19.99 -0.85 -8.58
C SER A 21 18.87 -1.47 -9.41
N TYR A 22 17.63 -1.08 -9.12
CA TYR A 22 16.44 -1.51 -9.84
C TYR A 22 15.97 -0.40 -10.76
N VAL A 23 15.78 -0.71 -12.03
CA VAL A 23 15.28 0.22 -13.06
C VAL A 23 13.85 -0.16 -13.42
N CYS A 24 12.92 0.78 -13.32
CA CYS A 24 11.54 0.62 -13.76
C CYS A 24 11.44 0.80 -15.29
N ARG A 25 10.95 -0.21 -16.03
CA ARG A 25 10.80 -0.12 -17.49
C ARG A 25 9.69 0.85 -17.93
N SER A 26 8.65 0.98 -17.10
CA SER A 26 7.45 1.76 -17.40
C SER A 26 7.62 3.26 -17.10
N CYS A 27 8.25 3.58 -15.96
CA CYS A 27 8.37 4.93 -15.43
C CYS A 27 9.79 5.51 -15.49
N GLY A 28 10.80 4.69 -15.80
CA GLY A 28 12.19 5.12 -15.91
C GLY A 28 12.87 5.43 -14.57
N VAL A 29 12.18 5.27 -13.44
CA VAL A 29 12.76 5.54 -12.11
C VAL A 29 13.80 4.50 -11.74
N LEU A 30 14.87 4.97 -11.10
CA LEU A 30 15.92 4.14 -10.50
C LEU A 30 15.71 4.06 -8.99
N TYR A 31 15.63 2.84 -8.47
CA TYR A 31 15.63 2.58 -7.03
C TYR A 31 16.90 1.84 -6.61
N SER A 32 17.59 2.40 -5.63
CA SER A 32 18.54 1.64 -4.83
C SER A 32 17.79 0.65 -3.93
N ARG A 33 18.48 -0.39 -3.45
CA ARG A 33 17.91 -1.38 -2.52
C ARG A 33 17.25 -0.72 -1.29
N GLU A 34 17.91 0.24 -0.68
CA GLU A 34 17.41 0.96 0.51
C GLU A 34 16.14 1.73 0.19
N ARG A 35 16.17 2.54 -0.88
CA ARG A 35 15.02 3.34 -1.31
C ARG A 35 13.80 2.48 -1.64
N LEU A 36 14.02 1.31 -2.26
CA LEU A 36 12.94 0.37 -2.59
C LEU A 36 12.34 -0.27 -1.33
N ALA A 37 13.18 -0.62 -0.35
CA ALA A 37 12.74 -1.16 0.93
C ALA A 37 11.90 -0.12 1.70
N GLU A 38 12.39 1.12 1.78
CA GLU A 38 11.69 2.21 2.46
C GLU A 38 10.35 2.54 1.81
N ALA A 39 10.29 2.57 0.47
CA ALA A 39 9.05 2.78 -0.26
C ALA A 39 8.01 1.67 0.02
N ARG A 40 8.46 0.41 0.10
CA ARG A 40 7.58 -0.73 0.44
C ARG A 40 7.08 -0.69 1.88
N GLU A 41 7.95 -0.33 2.82
CA GLU A 41 7.58 -0.17 4.23
C GLU A 41 6.52 0.93 4.40
N LYS A 42 6.73 2.08 3.74
CA LYS A 42 5.76 3.18 3.73
C LYS A 42 4.42 2.77 3.13
N GLN A 43 4.44 2.08 1.99
CA GLN A 43 3.21 1.61 1.35
C GLN A 43 2.42 0.65 2.25
N PHE A 44 3.12 -0.27 2.93
CA PHE A 44 2.48 -1.21 3.84
C PHE A 44 1.87 -0.49 5.05
N SER A 45 2.58 0.47 5.62
CA SER A 45 2.12 1.26 6.77
C SER A 45 0.89 2.11 6.45
N VAL A 46 0.87 2.77 5.28
CA VAL A 46 -0.29 3.55 4.82
C VAL A 46 -1.50 2.65 4.57
N ALA A 47 -1.30 1.48 3.95
CA ALA A 47 -2.37 0.54 3.71
C ALA A 47 -2.98 -0.01 5.01
N ASP A 48 -2.16 -0.29 6.02
CA ASP A 48 -2.63 -0.73 7.34
C ASP A 48 -3.47 0.35 8.04
N ASP A 49 -3.00 1.60 8.06
CA ASP A 49 -3.74 2.71 8.66
C ASP A 49 -5.08 2.90 7.94
N GLU A 50 -5.11 2.93 6.60
CA GLU A 50 -6.34 3.08 5.84
C GLU A 50 -7.35 1.96 6.13
N LYS A 51 -6.88 0.71 6.22
CA LYS A 51 -7.72 -0.45 6.61
C LYS A 51 -8.25 -0.29 8.03
N ALA A 52 -7.43 0.14 8.97
CA ALA A 52 -7.83 0.37 10.36
C ALA A 52 -8.89 1.49 10.47
N GLN A 53 -8.70 2.59 9.75
CA GLN A 53 -9.65 3.71 9.67
C GLN A 53 -10.98 3.27 9.04
N ALA A 54 -10.95 2.53 7.94
CA ALA A 54 -12.14 1.99 7.29
C ALA A 54 -12.93 1.07 8.24
N LYS A 55 -12.24 0.23 9.03
CA LYS A 55 -12.86 -0.65 10.03
C LYS A 55 -13.54 0.14 11.16
N ARG A 56 -12.92 1.24 11.62
CA ARG A 56 -13.52 2.14 12.63
C ARG A 56 -14.81 2.77 12.11
N LYS A 57 -14.74 3.41 10.93
CA LYS A 57 -15.90 4.03 10.28
C LYS A 57 -17.05 3.04 10.09
N ARG A 58 -16.76 1.83 9.59
CA ARG A 58 -17.77 0.78 9.42
C ARG A 58 -18.45 0.40 10.74
N ARG A 59 -17.69 0.30 11.83
CA ARG A 59 -18.22 -0.04 13.16
C ARG A 59 -19.08 1.09 13.73
N GLU A 60 -18.70 2.35 13.50
CA GLU A 60 -19.49 3.51 13.93
C GLU A 60 -20.81 3.60 13.17
N VAL A 61 -20.77 3.46 11.84
CA VAL A 61 -21.98 3.40 11.00
C VAL A 61 -22.89 2.26 11.44
N LEU A 62 -22.33 1.07 11.66
CA LEU A 62 -23.08 -0.09 12.13
C LEU A 62 -23.72 0.20 13.49
N LYS A 63 -22.98 0.77 14.44
CA LYS A 63 -23.48 1.11 15.77
C LYS A 63 -24.62 2.12 15.70
N TRP A 64 -24.49 3.16 14.89
CA TRP A 64 -25.55 4.14 14.68
C TRP A 64 -26.81 3.49 14.12
N TRP A 65 -26.68 2.67 13.07
CA TRP A 65 -27.81 2.01 12.44
C TRP A 65 -28.54 1.03 13.36
N LEU A 66 -27.80 0.27 14.19
CA LEU A 66 -28.43 -0.58 15.22
C LEU A 66 -29.15 0.26 16.28
N SER A 67 -28.58 1.40 16.69
CA SER A 67 -29.19 2.27 17.71
C SER A 67 -30.51 2.89 17.25
N ASP A 68 -30.63 3.16 15.95
CA ASP A 68 -31.87 3.64 15.31
C ASP A 68 -32.93 2.52 15.27
N LYS A 69 -32.53 1.31 14.86
CA LYS A 69 -33.40 0.11 14.85
C LYS A 69 -33.95 -0.28 16.22
N THR A 70 -33.20 -0.09 17.30
CA THR A 70 -33.67 -0.43 18.66
C THR A 70 -34.68 0.58 19.21
N ARG A 71 -34.79 1.78 18.62
CA ARG A 71 -35.67 2.86 19.10
C ARG A 71 -37.10 2.79 18.56
N GLU A 72 -37.36 1.87 17.64
CA GLU A 72 -38.65 1.65 16.97
C GLU A 72 -39.26 0.27 17.33
N SER A 73 -38.80 -0.35 18.43
CA SER A 73 -39.33 -1.61 18.97
C SER A 73 -39.92 -1.44 20.37
#